data_AF-A0A1F8X5G2-F1
#
_entry.id   AF-A0A1F8X5G2-F1
#
_cell.length_a   1.000
_cell.length_b   1.000
_cell.length_c   1.000
_cell.angle_alpha   90.00
_cell.angle_beta   90.00
_cell.angle_gamma   90.00
#
_symmetry.space_group_name_H-M   'P 1'
#
loop_
_entity.id
_entity.type
_entity.pdbx_description
1 polymer ?
#
loop_
_entity_poly.entity_id
_entity_poly.type
_entity_poly.pdbx_seq_one_letter_code
_entity_poly.pdbx_strand_id
1 'polypeptide(L)'
;MKLKIQVGEPRGFDAGDGTNTFAAAVVDGLSGSREVDALPKAVDLITGSKTVDKLTEHWFVVSCAISPGGQKIMSLLFIPRYKSKKSPLDMLSEGERMVFNAIWRQDGGAWDEPSVIAAQEGTIDIGGMIVANAEMIKE
;
A
#
# COMPACT_ATOMS: atom_id res chain seq x y z
N MET A 1 -8.47 12.99 -2.12
CA MET A 1 -9.53 11.95 -2.04
C MET A 1 -9.56 11.35 -0.63
N LYS A 2 -10.74 11.10 -0.04
CA LYS A 2 -10.88 10.42 1.26
C LYS A 2 -11.26 8.95 1.08
N LEU A 3 -10.63 8.08 1.87
CA LEU A 3 -10.79 6.64 1.83
C LEU A 3 -11.24 6.12 3.20
N LYS A 4 -12.11 5.12 3.17
CA LYS A 4 -12.38 4.25 4.32
C LYS A 4 -11.51 3.02 4.21
N ILE A 5 -10.75 2.74 5.25
CA ILE A 5 -9.79 1.65 5.31
C ILE A 5 -10.27 0.61 6.30
N GLN A 6 -10.32 -0.65 5.89
CA GLN A 6 -10.61 -1.80 6.77
C GLN A 6 -9.43 -2.77 6.75
N VAL A 7 -8.81 -2.98 7.90
CA VAL A 7 -7.68 -3.91 8.04
C VAL A 7 -8.17 -5.34 8.02
N GLY A 8 -7.68 -6.10 7.04
CA GLY A 8 -7.93 -7.52 6.88
C GLY A 8 -6.90 -8.39 7.60
N GLU A 9 -5.63 -8.00 7.58
CA GLU A 9 -4.54 -8.72 8.28
C GLU A 9 -3.51 -7.74 8.88
N PRO A 10 -2.95 -8.04 10.07
CA PRO A 10 -3.24 -9.22 10.90
C PRO A 10 -4.64 -9.15 11.53
N ARG A 11 -5.27 -10.31 11.75
CA ARG A 11 -6.53 -10.39 12.51
C ARG A 11 -6.35 -9.78 13.90
N GLY A 12 -7.27 -8.90 14.29
CA GLY A 12 -7.21 -8.21 15.59
C GLY A 12 -6.36 -6.94 15.60
N PHE A 13 -5.93 -6.44 14.43
CA PHE A 13 -5.36 -5.10 14.34
C PHE A 13 -6.32 -4.05 14.91
N ASP A 14 -5.83 -3.22 15.82
CA ASP A 14 -6.53 -2.10 16.43
C ASP A 14 -5.90 -0.80 15.93
N ALA A 15 -6.68 0.09 15.32
CA ALA A 15 -6.24 1.39 14.83
C ALA A 15 -5.92 2.39 15.96
N GLY A 16 -6.10 2.01 17.22
CA GLY A 16 -5.93 2.84 18.42
C GLY A 16 -7.25 3.32 19.03
N ASP A 17 -8.39 2.90 18.45
CA ASP A 17 -9.74 3.25 18.89
C ASP A 17 -10.62 2.03 19.20
N GLY A 18 -10.02 0.84 19.29
CA GLY A 18 -10.73 -0.42 19.49
C GLY A 18 -11.35 -1.00 18.22
N THR A 19 -11.11 -0.38 17.05
CA THR A 19 -11.61 -0.86 15.75
C THR A 19 -10.47 -1.20 14.80
N ASN A 20 -10.77 -2.01 13.79
CA ASN A 20 -9.84 -2.31 12.69
C ASN A 20 -10.10 -1.42 11.45
N THR A 21 -10.82 -0.31 11.61
CA THR A 21 -11.27 0.55 10.52
C THR A 21 -10.85 1.99 10.80
N PHE A 22 -10.40 2.72 9.78
CA PHE A 22 -10.03 4.12 9.94
C PHE A 22 -10.23 4.90 8.64
N ALA A 23 -10.28 6.22 8.74
CA ALA A 23 -10.29 7.11 7.58
C ALA A 23 -8.87 7.50 7.20
N ALA A 24 -8.62 7.65 5.90
CA ALA A 24 -7.36 8.13 5.37
C ALA A 24 -7.60 9.11 4.20
N ALA A 25 -6.65 9.98 3.93
CA ALA A 25 -6.72 10.90 2.80
C ALA A 25 -5.51 10.70 1.89
N VAL A 26 -5.75 10.49 0.60
CA VAL A 26 -4.70 10.43 -0.43
C VAL A 26 -3.89 11.72 -0.39
N VAL A 27 -2.56 11.59 -0.36
CA VAL A 27 -1.64 12.73 -0.39
C VAL A 27 -1.38 13.10 -1.84
N ASP A 28 -1.75 14.33 -2.21
CA ASP A 28 -1.62 14.81 -3.58
C ASP A 28 -0.15 14.84 -4.01
N GLY A 29 0.12 14.36 -5.23
CA GLY A 29 1.48 14.29 -5.79
C GLY A 29 2.33 13.11 -5.32
N LEU A 30 1.89 12.35 -4.30
CA LEU A 30 2.59 11.14 -3.84
C LEU A 30 1.92 9.86 -4.36
N SER A 31 2.01 9.68 -5.67
CA SER A 31 1.62 8.44 -6.34
C SER A 31 2.53 8.18 -7.53
N GLY A 32 2.60 6.93 -7.97
CA GLY A 32 3.44 6.59 -9.11
C GLY A 32 3.35 5.12 -9.50
N SER A 33 4.21 4.76 -10.44
CA SER A 33 4.40 3.38 -10.85
C SER A 33 5.84 3.13 -11.26
N ARG A 34 6.25 1.86 -11.22
CA ARG A 34 7.55 1.42 -11.73
C ARG A 34 7.43 0.06 -12.39
N GLU A 35 8.32 -0.22 -13.34
CA GLU A 35 8.49 -1.58 -13.85
C GLU A 35 9.33 -2.39 -12.87
N VAL A 36 8.84 -3.58 -12.52
CA VAL A 36 9.54 -4.58 -11.72
C VAL A 36 9.53 -5.90 -12.45
N ASP A 37 10.56 -6.70 -12.22
CA ASP A 37 10.63 -8.06 -12.73
C ASP A 37 9.54 -8.91 -12.06
N ALA A 38 8.74 -9.61 -12.87
CA ALA A 38 7.85 -10.62 -12.35
C ALA A 38 8.64 -11.74 -11.69
N LEU A 39 8.11 -12.23 -10.58
CA LEU A 39 8.52 -13.55 -10.10
C LEU A 39 8.34 -14.56 -11.25
N PRO A 40 9.35 -15.40 -11.52
CA PRO A 40 9.26 -16.43 -12.55
C PRO A 40 8.01 -17.27 -12.35
N LYS A 41 7.33 -17.65 -13.44
CA LYS A 41 6.19 -18.57 -13.33
C LYS A 41 6.71 -19.91 -12.82
N ALA A 42 5.88 -20.67 -12.11
CA ALA A 42 6.24 -21.99 -11.61
C ALA A 42 6.75 -22.92 -12.74
N VAL A 43 6.18 -22.80 -13.94
CA VAL A 43 6.63 -23.55 -15.13
C VAL A 43 8.04 -23.14 -15.58
N ASP A 44 8.41 -21.87 -15.45
CA ASP A 44 9.74 -21.37 -15.84
C ASP A 44 10.81 -21.92 -14.89
N LEU A 45 10.48 -21.98 -13.60
CA LEU A 45 11.34 -22.59 -12.57
C LEU A 45 11.58 -24.09 -12.82
N ILE A 46 10.56 -24.82 -13.28
CA ILE A 46 10.64 -26.26 -13.55
C ILE A 46 11.40 -26.56 -14.86
N THR A 47 11.18 -25.73 -15.88
CA THR A 47 11.73 -25.95 -17.23
C THR A 47 13.10 -25.29 -17.45
N GLY A 48 13.56 -24.44 -16.51
CA GLY A 48 14.77 -23.64 -16.67
C GLY A 48 14.60 -22.48 -17.68
N SER A 49 13.36 -22.19 -18.10
CA SER A 49 13.04 -21.03 -18.92
C SER A 49 13.31 -19.74 -18.15
N LYS A 50 13.88 -18.74 -18.84
CA LYS A 50 14.28 -17.45 -18.26
C LYS A 50 13.40 -16.29 -18.72
N THR A 51 12.17 -16.54 -19.16
CA THR A 51 11.24 -15.46 -19.45
C THR A 51 10.83 -14.76 -18.17
N VAL A 52 11.42 -13.60 -17.92
CA VAL A 52 11.00 -12.68 -16.85
C VAL A 52 10.04 -11.68 -17.49
N ASP A 53 8.75 -11.86 -17.23
CA ASP A 53 7.76 -10.85 -17.61
C ASP A 53 8.03 -9.57 -16.82
N LYS A 54 7.89 -8.40 -17.44
CA LYS A 54 7.88 -7.12 -16.70
C LYS A 54 6.49 -6.80 -16.19
N LEU A 55 6.42 -6.19 -15.01
CA LEU A 55 5.17 -5.79 -14.37
C LEU A 55 5.22 -4.34 -13.95
N THR A 56 4.10 -3.65 -14.10
CA THR A 56 3.92 -2.33 -13.52
C THR A 56 3.41 -2.47 -12.08
N GLU A 57 4.24 -2.07 -11.12
CA GLU A 57 3.85 -1.90 -9.73
C GLU A 57 3.38 -0.45 -9.55
N HIS A 58 2.15 -0.26 -9.10
CA HIS A 58 1.60 1.06 -8.76
C HIS A 58 1.73 1.31 -7.26
N TRP A 59 1.80 2.57 -6.86
CA TRP A 59 1.79 2.95 -5.45
C TRP A 59 1.17 4.34 -5.26
N PHE A 60 0.69 4.61 -4.05
CA PHE A 60 0.32 5.95 -3.60
C PHE A 60 0.40 6.06 -2.09
N VAL A 61 0.48 7.29 -1.59
CA VAL A 61 0.55 7.57 -0.16
C VAL A 61 -0.80 8.07 0.35
N VAL A 62 -1.18 7.62 1.53
CA VAL A 62 -2.31 8.17 2.29
C VAL A 62 -1.83 8.72 3.62
N SER A 63 -2.36 9.86 4.02
CA SER A 63 -2.25 10.39 5.37
C SER A 63 -3.31 9.75 6.27
N CYS A 64 -2.93 9.41 7.50
CA CYS A 64 -3.81 8.88 8.51
C CYS A 64 -3.29 9.26 9.91
N ALA A 65 -4.12 9.08 10.93
CA ALA A 65 -3.69 9.25 12.31
C ALA A 65 -4.21 8.05 13.11
N ILE A 66 -3.42 6.98 13.10
CA ILE A 66 -3.72 5.74 13.83
C ILE A 66 -2.61 5.47 14.84
N SER A 67 -2.90 4.68 15.87
CA SER A 67 -1.95 4.35 16.93
C SER A 67 -1.99 2.87 17.36
N PRO A 68 -1.75 1.92 16.42
CA PRO A 68 -1.75 0.50 16.74
C PRO A 68 -0.70 0.18 17.78
N GLY A 69 -1.11 -0.50 18.86
CA GLY A 69 -0.21 -0.84 19.98
C GLY A 69 0.45 0.39 20.64
N GLY A 70 -0.12 1.59 20.48
CA GLY A 70 0.43 2.85 20.99
C GLY A 70 1.48 3.51 20.09
N GLN A 71 1.89 2.90 18.97
CA GLN A 71 2.79 3.54 18.00
C GLN A 71 2.00 4.45 17.08
N LYS A 72 2.27 5.77 17.11
CA LYS A 72 1.64 6.72 16.21
C LYS A 72 2.13 6.53 14.76
N ILE A 73 1.20 6.36 13.83
CA ILE A 73 1.45 6.27 12.39
C ILE A 73 0.73 7.42 11.71
N MET A 74 1.50 8.21 10.94
CA MET A 74 1.02 9.44 10.29
C MET A 74 0.61 9.25 8.82
N SER A 75 1.07 8.16 8.20
CA SER A 75 0.78 7.87 6.81
C SER A 75 1.10 6.42 6.48
N LEU A 76 0.55 5.94 5.37
CA LEU A 76 0.80 4.61 4.85
C LEU A 76 1.12 4.69 3.35
N LEU A 77 2.10 3.91 2.92
CA LEU A 77 2.39 3.66 1.50
C LEU A 77 1.54 2.47 1.06
N PHE A 78 0.65 2.70 0.11
CA PHE A 78 -0.28 1.71 -0.42
C PHE A 78 0.26 1.14 -1.73
N ILE A 79 0.38 -0.19 -1.79
CA ILE A 79 0.75 -0.95 -2.99
C ILE A 79 -0.39 -1.93 -3.29
N PRO A 80 -1.04 -1.89 -4.47
CA PRO A 80 -2.11 -2.81 -4.82
C PRO A 80 -1.62 -4.25 -4.75
N ARG A 81 -2.38 -5.11 -4.07
CA ARG A 81 -2.02 -6.53 -3.94
C ARG A 81 -2.25 -7.30 -5.24
N TYR A 82 -3.15 -6.81 -6.08
CA TYR A 82 -3.49 -7.40 -7.37
C TYR A 82 -3.06 -6.48 -8.49
N LYS A 83 -2.54 -7.08 -9.55
CA LYS A 83 -2.10 -6.38 -10.76
C LYS A 83 -3.31 -5.76 -11.44
N SER A 84 -3.23 -4.48 -11.77
CA SER A 84 -4.22 -3.78 -12.58
C SER A 84 -3.54 -3.05 -13.72
N LYS A 85 -4.24 -2.92 -14.84
CA LYS A 85 -3.82 -2.05 -15.95
C LYS A 85 -4.20 -0.58 -15.72
N LYS A 86 -5.14 -0.33 -14.81
CA LYS A 86 -5.59 1.00 -14.43
C LYS A 86 -4.88 1.45 -13.15
N SER A 87 -4.72 2.76 -13.00
CA SER A 87 -4.26 3.35 -11.75
C SER A 87 -5.21 2.98 -10.61
N PRO A 88 -4.71 2.59 -9.43
CA PRO A 88 -5.57 2.29 -8.29
C PRO A 88 -6.40 3.49 -7.84
N LEU A 89 -5.90 4.71 -8.03
CA LEU A 89 -6.66 5.93 -7.69
C LEU A 89 -7.84 6.15 -8.64
N ASP A 90 -7.71 5.78 -9.91
CA ASP A 90 -8.82 5.86 -10.87
C ASP A 90 -9.90 4.84 -10.52
N MET A 91 -9.50 3.60 -10.22
CA MET A 91 -10.42 2.53 -9.80
C MET A 91 -11.16 2.89 -8.51
N LEU A 92 -10.46 3.45 -7.51
CA LEU A 92 -11.09 3.95 -6.29
C LEU A 92 -12.06 5.10 -6.58
N SER A 93 -11.74 6.01 -7.51
CA SER A 93 -12.64 7.09 -7.94
C SER A 93 -13.90 6.58 -8.63
N GLU A 94 -13.78 5.49 -9.40
CA GLU A 94 -14.90 4.77 -10.03
C GLU A 94 -15.77 4.01 -8.99
N GLY A 95 -15.36 4.00 -7.72
CA GLY A 95 -16.07 3.37 -6.61
C GLY A 95 -15.71 1.90 -6.40
N GLU A 96 -14.65 1.41 -7.05
CA GLU A 96 -14.17 0.05 -6.82
C GLU A 96 -13.54 -0.09 -5.43
N ARG A 97 -13.82 -1.20 -4.76
CA ARG A 97 -13.11 -1.59 -3.54
C ARG A 97 -11.83 -2.33 -3.92
N MET A 98 -10.71 -1.89 -3.38
CA MET A 98 -9.40 -2.46 -3.68
C MET A 98 -8.68 -2.96 -2.43
N VAL A 99 -7.74 -3.89 -2.62
CA VAL A 99 -6.92 -4.48 -1.55
C VAL A 99 -5.47 -4.07 -1.74
N PHE A 100 -4.86 -3.58 -0.67
CA PHE A 100 -3.51 -3.03 -0.65
C PHE A 100 -2.67 -3.71 0.43
N ASN A 101 -1.37 -3.82 0.15
CA ASN A 101 -0.37 -3.83 1.21
C ASN A 101 -0.14 -2.37 1.61
N ALA A 102 -0.36 -2.05 2.89
CA ALA A 102 -0.18 -0.72 3.42
C ALA A 102 0.94 -0.74 4.47
N ILE A 103 1.95 0.09 4.24
CA ILE A 103 3.25 0.00 4.92
C ILE A 103 3.54 1.32 5.64
N TRP A 104 4.10 1.26 6.85
CA TRP A 104 4.59 2.43 7.58
C TRP A 104 6.10 2.34 7.84
N ARG A 105 6.72 3.50 8.02
CA ARG A 105 8.14 3.63 8.41
C ARG A 105 8.34 3.19 9.87
N GLN A 106 9.48 2.60 10.17
CA GLN A 106 9.83 2.18 11.55
C GLN A 106 9.84 3.36 12.53
N ASP A 107 10.25 4.53 12.07
CA ASP A 107 10.26 5.77 12.86
C ASP A 107 8.89 6.44 13.03
N GLY A 108 7.83 5.88 12.43
CA GLY A 108 6.47 6.46 12.46
C GLY A 108 6.30 7.76 11.65
N GLY A 109 7.35 8.17 10.93
CA GLY A 109 7.35 9.37 10.09
C GLY A 109 6.35 9.29 8.94
N ALA A 110 6.04 10.45 8.38
CA ALA A 110 5.22 10.52 7.17
C ALA A 110 6.02 10.01 5.95
N TRP A 111 5.33 9.42 4.99
CA TRP A 111 5.87 9.15 3.67
C TRP A 111 5.91 10.44 2.87
N ASP A 112 7.05 10.68 2.25
CA ASP A 112 7.38 11.76 1.33
C ASP A 112 8.14 11.16 0.14
N GLU A 113 8.38 11.95 -0.90
CA GLU A 113 9.06 11.46 -2.11
C GLU A 113 10.45 10.85 -1.81
N PRO A 114 11.34 11.49 -1.01
CA PRO A 114 12.63 10.89 -0.65
C PRO A 114 12.51 9.54 0.08
N SER A 115 11.58 9.41 1.03
CA SER A 115 11.40 8.16 1.77
C SER A 115 10.79 7.06 0.90
N VAL A 116 9.91 7.39 -0.05
CA VAL A 116 9.40 6.41 -1.03
C VAL A 116 10.55 5.87 -1.90
N ILE A 117 11.43 6.74 -2.39
CA ILE A 117 12.62 6.34 -3.14
C ILE A 117 13.52 5.44 -2.27
N ALA A 118 13.79 5.84 -1.04
CA ALA A 118 14.58 5.04 -0.12
C ALA A 118 13.97 3.65 0.15
N ALA A 119 12.64 3.54 0.25
CA ALA A 119 11.96 2.25 0.40
C ALA A 119 12.07 1.38 -0.85
N GLN A 120 12.03 2.00 -2.02
CA GLN A 120 12.22 1.30 -3.29
C GLN A 120 13.64 0.75 -3.47
N GLU A 121 14.64 1.45 -2.90
CA GLU A 121 16.05 1.06 -2.88
C GLU A 121 16.42 0.14 -1.70
N GLY A 122 15.50 -0.04 -0.75
CA GLY A 122 15.74 -0.84 0.47
C GLY A 122 16.66 -0.16 1.49
N THR A 123 16.70 1.18 1.51
CA THR A 123 17.59 2.00 2.35
C THR A 123 16.88 2.69 3.52
N ILE A 124 15.58 2.41 3.72
CA ILE A 124 14.81 2.87 4.88
C ILE A 124 14.15 1.69 5.60
N ASP A 125 14.13 1.75 6.93
CA ASP A 125 13.52 0.72 7.76
C ASP A 125 11.98 0.79 7.74
N ILE A 126 11.38 -0.37 7.48
CA ILE A 126 9.94 -0.56 7.48
C ILE A 126 9.48 -1.06 8.85
N GLY A 127 8.50 -0.38 9.44
CA GLY A 127 8.00 -0.74 10.77
C GLY A 127 6.93 -1.81 10.77
N GLY A 128 6.27 -1.98 9.64
CA GLY A 128 5.36 -3.08 9.44
C GLY A 128 4.48 -2.88 8.22
N MET A 129 3.62 -3.88 8.01
CA MET A 129 2.69 -3.93 6.90
C MET A 129 1.36 -4.50 7.40
N ILE A 130 0.27 -3.92 6.90
CA ILE A 130 -1.07 -4.47 7.00
C ILE A 130 -1.63 -4.77 5.61
N VAL A 131 -2.57 -5.72 5.55
CA VAL A 131 -3.41 -5.89 4.37
C VAL A 131 -4.68 -5.09 4.60
N ALA A 132 -4.91 -4.09 3.76
CA ALA A 132 -6.00 -3.13 3.92
C ALA A 132 -6.96 -3.19 2.72
N ASN A 133 -8.26 -3.25 3.00
CA ASN A 133 -9.28 -2.96 2.01
C ASN A 133 -9.53 -1.46 2.03
N ALA A 134 -9.56 -0.81 0.87
CA ALA A 134 -9.93 0.59 0.76
C ALA A 134 -11.09 0.78 -0.21
N GLU A 135 -11.97 1.71 0.15
CA GLU A 135 -13.07 2.21 -0.68
C GLU A 135 -13.15 3.72 -0.53
N MET A 136 -13.54 4.43 -1.59
CA MET A 136 -13.73 5.88 -1.52
C MET A 136 -14.94 6.22 -0.64
N ILE A 137 -14.79 7.20 0.24
CA ILE A 137 -15.92 7.76 0.99
C ILE A 137 -16.67 8.70 0.04
N LYS A 138 -17.92 8.36 -0.26
CA LYS A 138 -18.83 9.25 -1.01
C LYS A 138 -19.29 10.36 -0.06
N GLU A 139 -19.04 11.62 -0.44
CA GLU A 139 -19.64 12.80 0.20
C GLU A 139 -21.09 12.99 -0.26
#